data_AF-A0A7Y1Y002-F1
#
_entry.id   AF-A0A7Y1Y002-F1
#
_cell.length_a   1.000
_cell.length_b   1.000
_cell.length_c   1.000
_cell.angle_alpha   90.00
_cell.angle_beta   90.00
_cell.angle_gamma   90.00
#
_symmetry.space_group_name_H-M   'P 1'
#
loop_
_entity.id
_entity.type
_entity.pdbx_description
1 polymer ?
#
loop_
_entity_poly.entity_id
_entity_poly.type
_entity_poly.pdbx_seq_one_letter_code
_entity_poly.pdbx_strand_id
1 'polypeptide(L)'
;EALQISAIQSRSEYLYALDSYETAVENLDIAISIRDKTRIKYEEGLASSFELNEIESQFLEAQSQRIGSSIALMNALTQLRKAFNQL
;
A
#
# COMPACT_ATOMS: atom_id res chain seq x y z
N GLU A 1 12.81 -32.46 1.69
CA GLU A 1 13.33 -31.33 0.88
C GLU A 1 12.21 -30.44 0.31
N ALA A 2 11.22 -30.97 -0.42
CA ALA A 2 10.15 -30.14 -1.01
C ALA A 2 9.34 -29.28 -0.01
N LEU A 3 9.05 -29.81 1.19
CA LEU A 3 8.31 -29.09 2.23
C LEU A 3 9.09 -27.89 2.80
N GLN A 4 10.41 -28.04 2.97
CA GLN A 4 11.28 -26.96 3.45
C GLN A 4 11.45 -25.88 2.38
N ILE A 5 11.58 -26.26 1.11
CA ILE A 5 11.67 -25.33 -0.01
C ILE A 5 10.38 -24.50 -0.12
N SER A 6 9.21 -25.15 -0.03
CA SER A 6 7.92 -24.46 -0.03
C SER A 6 7.77 -23.48 1.14
N ALA A 7 8.18 -23.86 2.35
CA ALA A 7 8.14 -22.98 3.51
C ALA A 7 9.06 -21.75 3.37
N ILE A 8 10.26 -21.93 2.83
CA ILE A 8 11.20 -20.82 2.55
C ILE A 8 10.62 -19.88 1.50
N GLN A 9 10.03 -20.42 0.43
CA GLN A 9 9.39 -19.64 -0.61
C GLN A 9 8.23 -18.80 -0.06
N SER A 10 7.29 -19.41 0.67
CA SER A 10 6.17 -18.67 1.27
C SER A 10 6.62 -17.59 2.25
N ARG A 11 7.75 -17.80 2.95
CA ARG A 11 8.35 -16.76 3.80
C ARG A 11 8.88 -15.59 2.99
N SER A 12 9.55 -15.85 1.87
CA SER A 12 10.04 -14.81 0.97
C SER A 12 8.90 -14.01 0.37
N GLU A 13 7.84 -14.67 -0.06
CA GLU A 13 6.63 -14.03 -0.61
C GLU A 13 5.93 -13.14 0.44
N TYR A 14 5.85 -13.60 1.70
CA TYR A 14 5.35 -12.79 2.80
C TYR A 14 6.19 -11.54 3.06
N LEU A 15 7.53 -11.68 3.12
CA LEU A 15 8.42 -10.54 3.34
C LEU A 15 8.34 -9.52 2.20
N TYR A 16 8.25 -9.98 0.95
CA TYR A 16 8.05 -9.11 -0.20
C TYR A 16 6.71 -8.36 -0.14
N ALA A 17 5.63 -9.06 0.22
CA ALA A 17 4.31 -8.44 0.38
C ALA A 17 4.28 -7.44 1.54
N LEU A 18 5.05 -7.68 2.60
CA LEU A 18 5.18 -6.76 3.74
C LEU A 18 5.90 -5.47 3.31
N ASP A 19 7.05 -5.59 2.66
CA ASP A 19 7.81 -4.46 2.12
C ASP A 19 6.98 -3.62 1.13
N SER A 20 6.23 -4.30 0.25
CA SER A 20 5.30 -3.65 -0.68
C SER A 20 4.17 -2.89 0.03
N TYR A 21 3.65 -3.45 1.12
CA TYR A 21 2.63 -2.80 1.94
C TYR A 21 3.19 -1.58 2.68
N GLU A 22 4.38 -1.69 3.27
CA GLU A 22 5.05 -0.58 3.95
C GLU A 22 5.32 0.58 2.97
N THR A 23 5.84 0.27 1.78
CA THR A 23 6.01 1.27 0.70
C THR A 23 4.68 1.94 0.31
N ALA A 24 3.60 1.18 0.22
CA ALA A 24 2.28 1.74 -0.11
C ALA A 24 1.72 2.64 1.01
N VAL A 25 2.04 2.34 2.27
CA VAL A 25 1.71 3.22 3.41
C VAL A 25 2.47 4.53 3.31
N GLU A 26 3.79 4.49 3.07
CA GLU A 26 4.61 5.69 2.91
C GLU A 26 4.13 6.57 1.74
N ASN A 27 3.80 5.96 0.59
CA ASN A 27 3.28 6.67 -0.56
C ASN A 27 1.92 7.34 -0.27
N LEU A 28 1.05 6.68 0.49
CA LEU A 28 -0.22 7.25 0.92
C LEU A 28 -0.02 8.45 1.85
N ASP A 29 0.94 8.37 2.78
CA ASP A 29 1.25 9.47 3.69
C ASP A 29 1.79 10.70 2.94
N ILE A 30 2.62 10.48 1.92
CA ILE A 30 3.07 11.54 1.01
C ILE A 30 1.88 12.16 0.26
N ALA A 31 0.98 11.33 -0.28
CA ALA A 31 -0.20 11.81 -1.00
C ALA A 31 -1.14 12.64 -0.09
N ILE A 32 -1.31 12.24 1.17
CA ILE A 32 -2.06 13.01 2.18
C ILE A 32 -1.42 14.38 2.40
N SER A 33 -0.10 14.43 2.59
CA SER A 33 0.65 15.69 2.78
C SER A 33 0.52 16.64 1.59
N ILE A 34 0.57 16.11 0.37
CA ILE A 34 0.38 16.90 -0.86
C ILE A 34 -1.05 17.41 -0.93
N ARG A 35 -2.06 16.55 -0.74
CA ARG A 35 -3.48 16.92 -0.74
C ARG A 35 -3.76 18.04 0.24
N ASP A 36 -3.27 17.92 1.48
CA ASP A 36 -3.53 18.93 2.52
C ASP A 36 -2.92 20.29 2.15
N LYS A 37 -1.70 20.31 1.60
CA LYS A 37 -1.07 21.55 1.12
C LYS A 37 -1.83 22.15 -0.07
N THR A 38 -2.25 21.33 -1.03
CA THR A 38 -2.98 21.81 -2.21
C THR A 38 -4.37 22.33 -1.83
N ARG A 39 -5.04 21.68 -0.87
CA ARG A 39 -6.32 22.18 -0.33
C ARG A 39 -6.16 23.55 0.33
N ILE A 40 -5.14 23.75 1.18
CA ILE A 40 -4.85 25.06 1.77
C ILE A 40 -4.60 26.11 0.69
N LYS A 41 -3.76 25.80 -0.31
CA LYS A 41 -3.51 26.72 -1.44
C LYS A 41 -4.78 27.05 -2.21
N TYR A 42 -5.68 26.09 -2.42
CA TYR A 42 -6.95 26.32 -3.10
C TYR A 42 -7.86 27.24 -2.29
N GLU A 43 -7.95 27.02 -0.97
CA GLU A 43 -8.70 27.86 -0.03
C GLU A 43 -8.16 29.29 0.01
N GLU A 44 -6.85 29.47 -0.17
CA GLU A 44 -6.18 30.78 -0.28
C GLU A 44 -6.23 31.39 -1.70
N GLY A 45 -6.83 30.70 -2.68
CA GLY A 45 -6.92 31.15 -4.07
C GLY A 45 -5.62 31.06 -4.88
N LEU A 46 -4.63 30.32 -4.37
CA LEU A 46 -3.32 30.10 -5.00
C LEU A 46 -3.28 28.87 -5.90
N ALA A 47 -4.17 27.90 -5.69
CA ALA A 47 -4.33 26.71 -6.53
C ALA A 47 -5.67 26.73 -7.25
N SER A 48 -5.74 26.10 -8.42
CA SER A 48 -6.98 25.99 -9.20
C SER A 48 -7.84 24.80 -8.75
N SER A 49 -9.14 24.81 -9.07
CA SER A 49 -10.02 23.66 -8.83
C SER A 49 -9.60 22.42 -9.63
N PHE A 50 -8.99 22.63 -10.80
CA PHE A 50 -8.44 21.55 -11.62
C PHE A 50 -7.25 20.87 -10.93
N GLU A 51 -6.29 21.67 -10.43
CA GLU A 51 -5.14 21.15 -9.66
C GLU A 51 -5.60 20.39 -8.42
N LEU A 52 -6.57 20.92 -7.68
CA LEU A 52 -7.14 20.21 -6.53
C LEU A 52 -7.76 18.86 -6.95
N ASN A 53 -8.48 18.81 -8.06
CA ASN A 53 -9.09 17.56 -8.55
C ASN A 53 -8.03 16.51 -8.93
N GLU A 54 -6.97 16.91 -9.61
CA GLU A 54 -5.86 16.03 -9.96
C GLU A 54 -5.19 15.44 -8.72
N ILE A 55 -4.96 16.25 -7.69
CA ILE A 55 -4.37 15.78 -6.43
C ILE A 55 -5.32 14.86 -5.65
N GLU A 56 -6.62 15.13 -5.64
CA GLU A 56 -7.60 14.19 -5.05
C GLU A 56 -7.61 12.85 -5.78
N SER A 57 -7.48 12.84 -7.11
CA SER A 57 -7.35 11.60 -7.90
C SER A 57 -6.11 10.80 -7.49
N GLN A 58 -4.95 11.45 -7.38
CA GLN A 58 -3.70 10.80 -6.93
C GLN A 58 -3.80 10.26 -5.49
N PHE A 59 -4.47 10.99 -4.60
CA PHE A 59 -4.74 10.52 -3.24
C PHE A 59 -5.62 9.26 -3.22
N LEU A 60 -6.68 9.22 -4.03
CA LEU A 60 -7.53 8.05 -4.17
C LEU A 60 -6.78 6.84 -4.75
N GLU A 61 -5.89 7.07 -5.71
CA GLU A 61 -5.04 6.03 -6.27
C GLU A 61 -4.10 5.44 -5.21
N ALA A 62 -3.41 6.29 -4.45
CA ALA A 62 -2.53 5.85 -3.36
C ALA A 62 -3.30 5.04 -2.29
N GLN A 63 -4.53 5.45 -1.94
CA GLN A 63 -5.39 4.68 -1.05
C GLN A 63 -5.72 3.30 -1.62
N SER A 64 -6.09 3.23 -2.90
CA SER A 64 -6.39 1.96 -3.58
C SER A 64 -5.18 1.02 -3.58
N GLN A 65 -3.98 1.54 -3.85
CA GLN A 65 -2.74 0.77 -3.80
C GLN A 65 -2.42 0.24 -2.39
N ARG A 66 -2.62 1.06 -1.34
CA ARG A 66 -2.47 0.63 0.06
C ARG A 66 -3.48 -0.46 0.45
N ILE A 67 -4.72 -0.38 -0.03
CA ILE A 67 -5.72 -1.43 0.18
C ILE A 67 -5.34 -2.71 -0.55
N GLY A 68 -4.93 -2.61 -1.82
CA GLY A 68 -4.51 -3.76 -2.62
C GLY A 68 -3.31 -4.50 -2.01
N SER A 69 -2.29 -3.76 -1.57
CA SER A 69 -1.12 -4.33 -0.88
C SER A 69 -1.47 -4.95 0.48
N SER A 70 -2.42 -4.36 1.22
CA SER A 70 -2.94 -4.96 2.46
C SER A 70 -3.54 -6.35 2.20
N ILE A 71 -4.37 -6.47 1.15
CA ILE A 71 -4.98 -7.75 0.76
C ILE A 71 -3.90 -8.76 0.33
N ALA A 72 -2.89 -8.32 -0.44
CA ALA A 72 -1.78 -9.16 -0.84
C ALA A 72 -0.99 -9.70 0.36
N LEU A 73 -0.70 -8.83 1.34
CA LEU A 73 -0.02 -9.21 2.59
C LEU A 73 -0.83 -10.24 3.40
N MET A 74 -2.16 -10.05 3.52
CA MET A 74 -3.03 -11.01 4.20
C MET A 74 -3.03 -12.38 3.52
N ASN A 75 -3.04 -12.41 2.17
CA ASN A 75 -2.97 -13.63 1.40
C ASN A 75 -1.61 -14.34 1.58
N ALA A 76 -0.51 -13.58 1.53
CA ALA A 76 0.83 -14.12 1.74
C ALA A 76 1.01 -14.67 3.17
N LEU A 77 0.48 -13.98 4.18
CA LEU A 77 0.47 -14.46 5.56
C LEU A 77 -0.33 -15.77 5.71
N THR A 78 -1.47 -15.87 5.04
CA THR A 78 -2.29 -17.09 5.05
C THR A 78 -1.56 -18.28 4.41
N GLN A 79 -0.87 -18.05 3.29
CA GLN A 79 -0.05 -19.07 2.64
C GLN A 79 1.13 -19.50 3.50
N LEU A 80 1.81 -18.55 4.15
CA LEU A 80 2.89 -18.81 5.10
C LEU A 80 2.43 -19.73 6.23
N ARG A 81 1.30 -19.41 6.88
CA ARG A 81 0.74 -20.22 7.97
C ARG A 81 0.38 -21.63 7.53
N LYS A 82 -0.19 -21.78 6.32
CA LYS A 82 -0.48 -23.10 5.73
C LYS A 82 0.81 -23.91 5.50
N ALA A 83 1.86 -23.29 4.97
CA ALA A 83 3.14 -23.95 4.74
C ALA A 83 3.83 -24.44 6.03
N PHE A 84 3.56 -23.77 7.16
CA PHE A 84 4.05 -24.16 8.48
C PHE A 84 3.09 -25.07 9.27
N ASN A 85 1.98 -25.54 8.68
CA ASN A 85 0.92 -26.30 9.37
C ASN A 85 0.38 -25.61 10.64
N GLN A 86 0.30 -24.27 10.61
CA GLN A 86 -0.19 -23.43 11.72
C GLN A 86 -1.63 -22.94 11.49
N LEU A 87 -2.39 -23.62 10.62
CA LEU A 87 -3.75 -23.26 10.21
C LEU A 87 -4.59 -24.51 10.03
#